data_AF-A0A2N0ZPB0-F1
#
_entry.id   AF-A0A2N0ZPB0-F1
#
_cell.length_a   1.000
_cell.length_b   1.000
_cell.length_c   1.000
_cell.angle_alpha   90.00
_cell.angle_beta   90.00
_cell.angle_gamma   90.00
#
_symmetry.space_group_name_H-M   'P 1'
#
loop_
_entity.id
_entity.type
_entity.pdbx_description
1 polymer ?
#
loop_
_entity_poly.entity_id
_entity_poly.type
_entity_poly.pdbx_seq_one_letter_code
_entity_poly.pdbx_strand_id
1 'polypeptide(L)'
;MNNRKRAGIITAVLGIVAFMTLFNAGSPTAIINWPVETYMGLAFTIGWLSSVPNWLAYILAAVVLVLIMVGFYKIGSWVYGLIAGKN
;
A
#
# COMPACT_ATOMS: atom_id res chain seq x y z
N MET A 1 -6.19 -22.56 0.19
CA MET A 1 -6.06 -21.24 0.88
C MET A 1 -7.24 -21.05 1.82
N ASN A 2 -7.03 -20.73 3.10
CA ASN A 2 -8.14 -20.59 4.07
C ASN A 2 -8.82 -19.20 3.98
N ASN A 3 -10.01 -19.07 4.57
CA ASN A 3 -10.81 -17.84 4.50
C ASN A 3 -10.14 -16.64 5.19
N ARG A 4 -9.37 -16.86 6.26
CA ARG A 4 -8.61 -15.80 6.94
C ARG A 4 -7.53 -15.19 6.04
N LYS A 5 -6.77 -16.03 5.33
CA LYS A 5 -5.77 -15.61 4.34
C LYS A 5 -6.43 -14.89 3.16
N ARG A 6 -7.57 -15.39 2.68
CA ARG A 6 -8.37 -14.73 1.62
C ARG A 6 -8.81 -13.33 2.04
N ALA A 7 -9.37 -13.19 3.25
CA ALA A 7 -9.77 -11.90 3.79
C ALA A 7 -8.58 -10.93 3.88
N GLY A 8 -7.44 -11.38 4.41
CA GLY A 8 -6.21 -10.58 4.42
C GLY A 8 -5.79 -10.12 3.02
N ILE A 9 -5.77 -11.00 2.02
CA ILE A 9 -5.40 -10.63 0.64
C ILE A 9 -6.37 -9.60 0.07
N ILE A 10 -7.69 -9.81 0.23
CA ILE A 10 -8.71 -8.88 -0.26
C ILE A 10 -8.52 -7.51 0.38
N THR A 11 -8.33 -7.45 1.71
CA THR A 11 -8.10 -6.18 2.41
C THR A 11 -6.80 -5.51 1.97
N ALA A 12 -5.74 -6.27 1.70
CA ALA A 12 -4.48 -5.72 1.18
C ALA A 12 -4.65 -5.08 -0.20
N VAL A 13 -5.38 -5.75 -1.10
CA VAL A 13 -5.67 -5.24 -2.45
C VAL A 13 -6.55 -3.98 -2.37
N LEU A 14 -7.61 -4.01 -1.58
CA LEU A 14 -8.46 -2.82 -1.39
C LEU A 14 -7.69 -1.67 -0.74
N GLY A 15 -6.84 -1.97 0.23
CA GLY A 15 -6.03 -0.99 0.95
C GLY A 15 -5.02 -0.29 0.04
N ILE A 16 -4.32 -1.04 -0.83
CA ILE A 16 -3.37 -0.43 -1.78
C ILE A 16 -4.11 0.39 -2.85
N VAL A 17 -5.27 -0.08 -3.33
CA VAL A 17 -6.10 0.69 -4.27
C VAL A 17 -6.60 1.98 -3.63
N ALA A 18 -7.11 1.92 -2.39
CA ALA A 18 -7.55 3.10 -1.66
C ALA A 18 -6.40 4.09 -1.42
N PHE A 19 -5.21 3.60 -1.08
CA PHE A 19 -4.01 4.42 -0.94
C PHE A 19 -3.64 5.11 -2.26
N MET A 20 -3.60 4.37 -3.38
CA MET A 20 -3.31 4.96 -4.70
C MET A 20 -4.35 6.02 -5.08
N THR A 21 -5.64 5.77 -4.85
CA THR A 21 -6.70 6.75 -5.12
C THR A 21 -6.54 8.02 -4.30
N LEU A 22 -6.20 7.89 -3.01
CA LEU A 22 -5.97 9.05 -2.15
C LEU A 22 -4.71 9.82 -2.58
N PHE A 23 -3.63 9.11 -2.85
CA PHE A 23 -2.33 9.70 -3.16
C PHE A 23 -2.32 10.39 -4.53
N ASN A 24 -3.08 9.88 -5.50
CA ASN A 24 -3.21 10.44 -6.84
C ASN A 24 -4.50 11.26 -7.02
N ALA A 25 -5.17 11.63 -5.93
CA ALA A 25 -6.43 12.38 -6.01
C ALA A 25 -6.20 13.72 -6.74
N GLY A 26 -6.96 13.95 -7.80
CA GLY A 26 -6.82 15.14 -8.64
C GLY A 26 -5.68 15.07 -9.68
N SER A 27 -4.96 13.96 -9.76
CA SER A 27 -3.96 13.76 -10.81
C SER A 27 -4.63 13.59 -12.18
N PRO A 28 -4.11 14.23 -13.25
CA PRO A 28 -4.58 14.02 -14.62
C PRO A 28 -4.12 12.68 -15.21
N THR A 29 -3.22 11.94 -14.54
CA THR A 29 -2.73 10.65 -15.03
C THR A 29 -3.84 9.60 -15.02
N ALA A 30 -3.93 8.82 -16.10
CA ALA A 30 -4.86 7.69 -16.19
C ALA A 30 -4.61 6.66 -15.08
N ILE A 31 -5.68 6.03 -14.59
CA ILE A 31 -5.66 5.08 -13.45
C ILE A 31 -4.68 3.92 -13.68
N ILE A 32 -4.53 3.47 -14.93
CA ILE A 32 -3.59 2.39 -15.28
C ILE A 32 -2.12 2.73 -14.95
N ASN A 33 -1.78 4.02 -14.92
CA ASN A 33 -0.44 4.51 -14.61
C ASN A 33 -0.24 4.82 -13.11
N TRP A 34 -1.32 4.82 -12.31
CA TRP A 34 -1.24 5.14 -10.89
C TRP A 34 -0.28 4.27 -10.07
N PRO A 35 -0.07 2.97 -10.36
CA PRO A 35 0.92 2.19 -9.62
C PRO A 35 2.34 2.77 -9.73
N VAL A 36 2.73 3.17 -10.94
CA VAL A 36 4.04 3.78 -11.20
C VAL A 36 4.09 5.19 -10.62
N GLU A 37 3.03 5.97 -10.82
CA GLU A 37 2.96 7.35 -10.30
C GLU A 37 3.03 7.39 -8.77
N THR A 38 2.32 6.48 -8.10
CA THR A 38 2.36 6.35 -6.64
C THR A 38 3.76 6.02 -6.16
N TYR A 39 4.46 5.10 -6.84
CA TYR A 39 5.81 4.72 -6.48
C TYR A 39 6.80 5.87 -6.68
N MET A 40 6.74 6.55 -7.83
CA MET A 40 7.61 7.70 -8.14
C MET A 40 7.33 8.88 -7.20
N GLY A 41 6.06 9.20 -6.95
CA GLY A 41 5.65 10.27 -6.05
C GLY A 41 6.04 10.00 -4.60
N LEU A 42 5.97 8.75 -4.13
CA LEU A 42 6.52 8.37 -2.82
C LEU A 42 8.03 8.54 -2.75
N ALA A 43 8.76 8.08 -3.77
CA ALA A 43 10.22 8.23 -3.82
C ALA A 43 10.62 9.72 -3.82
N PHE A 44 9.93 10.55 -4.61
CA PHE A 44 10.08 12.00 -4.59
C PHE A 44 9.80 12.60 -3.21
N THR A 45 8.66 12.23 -2.60
CA THR A 45 8.24 12.77 -1.29
C THR A 45 9.27 12.43 -0.20
N ILE A 46 9.79 11.19 -0.21
CA ILE A 46 10.83 10.76 0.73
C ILE A 46 12.12 11.54 0.48
N GLY A 47 12.59 11.63 -0.77
CA GLY A 47 13.79 12.38 -1.12
C GLY A 47 13.70 13.84 -0.72
N TRP A 48 12.54 14.47 -0.95
CA TRP A 48 12.28 15.86 -0.58
C TRP A 48 12.25 16.07 0.94
N LEU A 49 11.55 15.21 1.69
CA LEU A 49 11.41 15.37 3.15
C LEU A 49 12.67 15.01 3.94
N SER A 50 13.47 14.07 3.45
CA SER A 50 14.60 13.50 4.21
C SER A 50 15.97 13.80 3.63
N SER A 51 16.05 14.42 2.44
CA SER A 51 17.30 14.75 1.76
C SER A 51 18.25 13.55 1.55
N VAL A 52 17.69 12.33 1.50
CA VAL A 52 18.45 11.10 1.23
C VAL A 52 18.82 11.01 -0.26
N PRO A 53 19.89 10.27 -0.61
CA PRO A 53 20.21 10.01 -2.01
C PRO A 53 19.05 9.37 -2.77
N ASN A 54 18.90 9.72 -4.06
CA ASN A 54 17.79 9.23 -4.90
C ASN A 54 17.64 7.70 -4.88
N TRP A 55 18.75 6.97 -5.01
CA TRP A 55 18.73 5.50 -5.00
C TRP A 55 18.12 4.94 -3.70
N LEU A 56 18.37 5.60 -2.56
CA LEU A 56 17.82 5.19 -1.27
C LEU A 56 16.34 5.54 -1.17
N ALA A 57 15.93 6.70 -1.68
CA ALA A 57 14.52 7.11 -1.70
C ALA A 57 13.63 6.10 -2.47
N TYR A 58 14.12 5.58 -3.60
CA TYR A 58 13.42 4.55 -4.37
C TYR A 58 13.28 3.22 -3.62
N ILE A 59 14.31 2.81 -2.87
CA ILE A 59 14.25 1.60 -2.03
C ILE A 59 13.26 1.80 -0.89
N LEU A 60 13.32 2.95 -0.22
CA LEU A 60 12.42 3.29 0.88
C LEU A 60 10.96 3.35 0.42
N ALA A 61 10.68 3.93 -0.75
CA ALA A 61 9.33 3.94 -1.32
C ALA A 61 8.79 2.53 -1.56
N ALA A 62 9.62 1.61 -2.07
CA ALA A 62 9.23 0.21 -2.26
C ALA A 62 8.94 -0.47 -0.92
N VAL A 63 9.77 -0.24 0.09
CA VAL A 63 9.56 -0.74 1.45
C VAL A 63 8.25 -0.21 2.04
N VAL A 64 7.97 1.08 1.90
CA VAL A 64 6.72 1.70 2.38
C VAL A 64 5.50 1.04 1.73
N LEU A 65 5.48 0.84 0.42
CA LEU A 65 4.37 0.16 -0.27
C LEU A 65 4.18 -1.28 0.21
N VAL A 66 5.27 -2.01 0.44
CA VAL A 66 5.22 -3.37 1.02
C VAL A 66 4.64 -3.34 2.44
N LEU A 67 5.07 -2.39 3.28
CA LEU A 67 4.57 -2.24 4.63
C LEU A 67 3.08 -1.89 4.65
N ILE A 68 2.61 -1.05 3.74
CA ILE A 68 1.18 -0.74 3.57
C ILE A 68 0.41 -2.02 3.24
N MET A 69 0.86 -2.79 2.24
CA MET A 69 0.22 -4.06 1.87
C MET A 69 0.19 -5.07 3.03
N VAL A 70 1.32 -5.24 3.74
CA VAL A 70 1.42 -6.12 4.91
C VAL A 70 0.52 -5.65 6.05
N GLY A 71 0.45 -4.33 6.29
CA GLY A 71 -0.42 -3.71 7.28
C GLY A 71 -1.89 -4.04 7.02
N PHE A 72 -2.37 -3.77 5.81
CA PHE A 72 -3.74 -4.10 5.42
C PHE A 72 -4.02 -5.61 5.42
N TYR A 73 -3.07 -6.44 5.00
CA TYR A 73 -3.20 -7.90 5.09
C TYR A 73 -3.41 -8.36 6.53
N LYS A 74 -2.61 -7.85 7.47
CA LYS A 74 -2.72 -8.18 8.89
C LYS A 74 -4.06 -7.71 9.46
N ILE A 75 -4.48 -6.49 9.13
CA ILE A 75 -5.78 -5.93 9.55
C ILE A 75 -6.92 -6.81 9.05
N GLY A 76 -6.96 -7.14 7.75
CA GLY A 76 -8.03 -7.98 7.18
C GLY A 76 -8.06 -9.39 7.77
N SER A 77 -6.89 -9.99 7.96
CA SER A 77 -6.76 -11.31 8.59
C SER A 77 -7.20 -11.29 10.07
N TRP A 78 -6.94 -10.19 10.78
CA TRP A 78 -7.31 -10.02 12.18
C TRP A 78 -8.81 -9.78 12.33
N VAL A 79 -9.38 -8.84 11.56
CA VAL A 79 -10.82 -8.55 11.54
C VAL A 79 -11.63 -9.80 11.22
N TYR A 80 -11.19 -10.61 10.25
CA TYR A 80 -11.84 -11.88 9.97
C TYR A 80 -11.80 -12.86 11.16
N GLY A 81 -10.68 -12.92 11.90
CA GLY A 81 -10.55 -13.76 13.09
C GLY A 81 -11.54 -13.39 14.19
N LEU A 82 -11.71 -12.09 14.43
CA LEU A 82 -12.69 -11.55 15.39
C LEU A 82 -14.12 -11.92 15.01
N ILE A 83 -14.48 -11.73 13.73
CA ILE A 83 -15.85 -12.00 13.24
C ILE A 83 -16.14 -13.51 13.22
N ALA A 84 -15.15 -14.33 12.84
CA ALA A 84 -15.33 -15.78 12.75
C ALA A 84 -15.29 -16.50 14.10
N GLY A 85 -15.12 -15.79 15.22
CA GLY A 85 -14.99 -16.38 16.56
C GLY A 85 -13.78 -17.32 16.69
N LYS A 86 -12.77 -17.16 15.82
CA LYS A 86 -11.55 -17.98 15.75
C LYS A 86 -10.36 -17.11 16.15
N ASN A 87 -10.22 -16.87 17.44
CA ASN A 87 -9.00 -16.32 18.03
C ASN A 87 -8.06 -17.44 18.46
#